data_AF-A0A5E6NUJ0-F1
#
_entry.id   AF-A0A5E6NUJ0-F1
#
_cell.length_a   1.000
_cell.length_b   1.000
_cell.length_c   1.000
_cell.angle_alpha   90.00
_cell.angle_beta   90.00
_cell.angle_gamma   90.00
#
_symmetry.space_group_name_H-M   'P 1'
#
loop_
_entity.id
_entity.type
_entity.pdbx_description
1 polymer ?
#
loop_
_entity_poly.entity_id
_entity_poly.type
_entity_poly.pdbx_seq_one_letter_code
_entity_poly.pdbx_strand_id
1 'polypeptide(L)'
;MDELIKLSKEIISMDDEASELDLTEFEYAFYTAVADNKSAKELMQHDKLRELAVVLTERVKQNASIDWTIKESVRAKLKVIIKRTLRQYGYPPDMQKLATETVLKQAELIANEFTVEA
;
A
#
# COMPACT_ATOMS: atom_id res chain seq x y z
N MET A 1 2.21 -7.52 29.38
CA MET A 1 3.37 -7.69 28.48
C MET A 1 2.93 -8.43 27.21
N ASP A 2 1.71 -8.16 26.71
CA ASP A 2 0.98 -9.06 25.78
C ASP A 2 0.45 -8.34 24.53
N GLU A 3 1.08 -7.23 24.11
CA GLU A 3 0.70 -6.55 22.87
C GLU A 3 1.70 -6.74 21.72
N LEU A 4 2.92 -7.20 22.00
CA LEU A 4 3.96 -7.44 20.96
C LEU A 4 3.84 -8.79 20.23
N ILE A 5 3.07 -9.75 20.78
CA ILE A 5 2.98 -11.12 20.23
C ILE A 5 1.85 -11.27 19.20
N LYS A 6 0.90 -10.32 19.14
CA LYS A 6 -0.15 -10.33 18.10
C LYS A 6 0.34 -9.77 16.77
N LEU A 7 1.12 -8.68 16.81
CA LEU A 7 1.69 -8.07 15.61
C LEU A 7 2.62 -9.05 14.87
N SER A 8 3.43 -9.80 15.62
CA SER A 8 4.35 -10.79 15.06
C SER A 8 3.65 -11.99 14.40
N LYS A 9 2.43 -12.37 14.81
CA LYS A 9 1.69 -13.46 14.14
C LYS A 9 0.98 -13.03 12.86
N GLU A 10 0.54 -11.77 12.77
CA GLU A 10 0.05 -11.23 11.49
C GLU A 10 1.22 -11.12 10.50
N ILE A 11 2.39 -10.63 10.94
CA ILE A 11 3.60 -10.56 10.11
C ILE A 11 4.00 -11.94 9.56
N ILE A 12 4.00 -13.01 10.38
CA ILE A 12 4.42 -14.36 9.93
C ILE A 12 3.43 -14.98 8.92
N SER A 13 2.13 -14.74 9.03
CA SER A 13 1.17 -15.21 8.02
C SER A 13 1.19 -14.35 6.75
N MET A 14 1.53 -13.07 6.87
CA MET A 14 1.74 -12.19 5.72
C MET A 14 2.98 -12.60 4.91
N ASP A 15 4.02 -13.13 5.56
CA ASP A 15 5.27 -13.59 4.92
C ASP A 15 5.04 -14.76 3.93
N ASP A 16 4.16 -15.71 4.29
CA ASP A 16 3.88 -16.90 3.47
C ASP A 16 3.09 -16.53 2.20
N GLU A 17 2.00 -15.75 2.32
CA GLU A 17 1.21 -15.27 1.18
C GLU A 17 1.98 -14.24 0.31
N ALA A 18 2.81 -13.39 0.92
CA ALA A 18 3.66 -12.45 0.19
C ALA A 18 4.72 -13.18 -0.63
N SER A 19 5.33 -14.23 -0.07
CA SER A 19 6.31 -15.06 -0.78
C SER A 19 5.69 -15.87 -1.91
N GLU A 20 4.45 -16.36 -1.76
CA GLU A 20 3.71 -17.02 -2.84
C GLU A 20 3.36 -16.06 -3.99
N LEU A 21 3.12 -14.77 -3.65
CA LEU A 21 2.83 -13.72 -4.62
C LEU A 21 4.08 -13.02 -5.14
N ASP A 22 5.28 -13.42 -4.73
CA ASP A 22 6.55 -12.77 -5.11
C ASP A 22 6.45 -11.24 -4.91
N LEU A 23 5.96 -10.85 -3.72
CA LEU A 23 5.79 -9.48 -3.25
C LEU A 23 6.63 -9.29 -1.98
N THR A 24 7.26 -8.12 -1.86
CA THR A 24 7.90 -7.70 -0.60
C THR A 24 6.84 -7.31 0.44
N GLU A 25 7.21 -7.25 1.72
CA GLU A 25 6.29 -6.87 2.82
C GLU A 25 5.51 -5.58 2.54
N PHE A 26 6.19 -4.56 1.99
CA PHE A 26 5.56 -3.31 1.60
C PHE A 26 4.56 -3.50 0.46
N GLU A 27 4.95 -4.24 -0.59
CA GLU A 27 4.07 -4.49 -1.73
C GLU A 27 2.86 -5.32 -1.33
N TYR A 28 3.04 -6.29 -0.44
CA TYR A 28 1.94 -7.07 0.10
C TYR A 28 0.96 -6.21 0.90
N ALA A 29 1.43 -5.28 1.73
CA ALA A 29 0.58 -4.34 2.45
C ALA A 29 -0.24 -3.44 1.52
N PHE A 30 0.36 -2.99 0.41
CA PHE A 30 -0.36 -2.26 -0.63
C PHE A 30 -1.34 -3.15 -1.39
N TYR A 31 -0.97 -4.39 -1.68
CA TYR A 31 -1.83 -5.39 -2.32
C TYR A 31 -3.07 -5.65 -1.47
N THR A 32 -2.92 -5.92 -0.17
CA THR A 32 -4.06 -6.09 0.74
C THR A 32 -4.90 -4.81 0.79
N ALA A 33 -4.29 -3.62 0.85
CA ALA A 33 -5.03 -2.35 0.88
C ALA A 33 -5.89 -2.10 -0.38
N VAL A 34 -5.42 -2.52 -1.56
CA VAL A 34 -6.21 -2.41 -2.80
C VAL A 34 -7.19 -3.57 -2.97
N ALA A 35 -6.80 -4.79 -2.57
CA ALA A 35 -7.61 -6.00 -2.69
C ALA A 35 -8.72 -6.13 -1.63
N ASP A 36 -8.60 -5.46 -0.49
CA ASP A 36 -9.64 -5.37 0.56
C ASP A 36 -10.90 -4.63 0.04
N ASN A 37 -10.77 -3.89 -1.06
CA ASN A 37 -11.92 -3.28 -1.71
C ASN A 37 -12.70 -4.32 -2.53
N LYS A 38 -13.93 -4.61 -2.09
CA LYS A 38 -14.84 -5.56 -2.74
C LYS A 38 -14.92 -5.39 -4.26
N SER A 39 -15.15 -4.15 -4.75
CA SER A 39 -15.24 -3.89 -6.19
C SER A 39 -13.92 -4.12 -6.94
N ALA A 40 -12.77 -3.94 -6.30
CA ALA A 40 -11.49 -4.24 -6.94
C ALA A 40 -11.30 -5.75 -7.07
N LYS A 41 -11.64 -6.51 -6.03
CA LYS A 41 -11.57 -7.98 -6.05
C LYS A 41 -12.54 -8.62 -7.04
N GLU A 42 -13.72 -8.02 -7.23
CA GLU A 42 -14.73 -8.52 -8.16
C GLU A 42 -14.48 -8.11 -9.62
N LEU A 43 -13.87 -6.95 -9.85
CA LEU A 43 -13.70 -6.38 -11.20
C LEU A 43 -12.27 -6.49 -11.74
N MET A 44 -11.27 -6.71 -10.88
CA MET A 44 -9.87 -6.81 -11.27
C MET A 44 -9.35 -8.23 -11.13
N GLN A 45 -8.49 -8.62 -12.07
CA GLN A 45 -7.78 -9.89 -12.02
C GLN A 45 -6.66 -9.84 -10.96
N HIS A 46 -6.36 -10.98 -10.34
CA HIS A 46 -5.31 -11.10 -9.33
C HIS A 46 -3.96 -10.54 -9.81
N ASP A 47 -3.54 -10.85 -11.05
CA ASP A 47 -2.31 -10.31 -11.64
C ASP A 47 -2.29 -8.78 -11.72
N LYS A 48 -3.43 -8.16 -12.04
CA LYS A 48 -3.52 -6.68 -12.10
C LYS A 48 -3.42 -6.04 -10.73
N LEU A 49 -3.98 -6.67 -9.70
CA LEU A 49 -3.88 -6.18 -8.33
C LEU A 49 -2.45 -6.31 -7.81
N ARG A 50 -1.78 -7.42 -8.13
CA ARG A 50 -0.36 -7.64 -7.83
C ARG A 50 0.50 -6.56 -8.48
N GLU A 51 0.39 -6.37 -9.79
CA GLU A 51 1.18 -5.37 -10.52
C GLU A 51 0.89 -3.94 -10.03
N LEU A 52 -0.36 -3.62 -9.75
CA LEU A 52 -0.76 -2.35 -9.15
C LEU A 52 -0.05 -2.11 -7.81
N ALA A 53 0.04 -3.13 -6.95
CA ALA A 53 0.68 -3.04 -5.64
C ALA A 53 2.19 -2.81 -5.75
N VAL A 54 2.88 -3.52 -6.66
CA VAL A 54 4.30 -3.31 -6.98
C VAL A 54 4.53 -1.87 -7.42
N VAL A 55 3.76 -1.40 -8.40
CA VAL A 55 3.90 -0.04 -8.94
C VAL A 55 3.58 1.02 -7.88
N LEU A 56 2.57 0.81 -7.04
CA LEU A 56 2.27 1.73 -5.94
C LEU A 56 3.44 1.82 -4.96
N THR A 57 4.03 0.69 -4.59
CA THR A 57 5.20 0.64 -3.70
C THR A 57 6.40 1.35 -4.30
N GLU A 58 6.71 1.09 -5.58
CA GLU A 58 7.81 1.78 -6.27
C GLU A 58 7.58 3.28 -6.32
N ARG A 59 6.36 3.71 -6.67
CA ARG A 59 5.99 5.14 -6.69
C ARG A 59 6.11 5.76 -5.30
N VAL A 60 5.67 5.06 -4.26
CA VAL A 60 5.81 5.52 -2.87
C VAL A 60 7.28 5.60 -2.52
N LYS A 61 8.09 4.55 -2.71
CA LYS A 61 9.54 4.54 -2.44
C LYS A 61 10.30 5.69 -3.15
N GLN A 62 10.03 5.89 -4.44
CA GLN A 62 10.63 6.99 -5.22
C GLN A 62 10.30 8.37 -4.66
N ASN A 63 9.12 8.53 -4.05
CA ASN A 63 8.69 9.78 -3.44
C ASN A 63 8.96 9.83 -1.92
N ALA A 64 9.21 8.70 -1.26
CA ALA A 64 9.49 8.57 0.16
C ALA A 64 10.94 8.93 0.51
N SER A 65 11.88 8.90 -0.45
CA SER A 65 13.18 9.55 -0.30
C SER A 65 13.08 11.08 -0.11
N ILE A 66 11.92 11.68 -0.41
CA ILE A 66 11.65 13.08 -0.06
C ILE A 66 11.13 13.07 1.37
N ASP A 67 11.93 13.63 2.29
CA ASP A 67 11.59 13.94 3.69
C ASP A 67 10.09 13.84 3.99
N TRP A 68 9.64 12.65 4.41
CA TRP A 68 8.25 12.40 4.80
C TRP A 68 7.84 13.28 6.00
N THR A 69 8.85 13.81 6.69
CA THR A 69 8.81 14.88 7.68
C THR A 69 8.04 16.13 7.20
N ILE A 70 7.92 16.36 5.88
CA ILE A 70 7.22 17.52 5.30
C ILE A 70 5.73 17.20 5.08
N LYS A 71 5.05 17.21 6.23
CA LYS A 71 3.64 17.02 6.63
C LYS A 71 2.44 17.14 5.67
N GLU A 72 2.51 17.73 4.47
CA GLU A 72 1.29 17.87 3.62
C GLU A 72 1.54 17.85 2.11
N SER A 73 2.65 18.40 1.66
CA SER A 73 2.98 18.52 0.23
C SER A 73 3.36 17.16 -0.38
N VAL A 74 4.05 16.29 0.36
CA VAL A 74 4.34 14.91 -0.05
C VAL A 74 3.05 14.09 -0.12
N ARG A 75 2.18 14.23 0.90
CA ARG A 75 0.86 13.59 0.97
C ARG A 75 -0.02 13.96 -0.22
N ALA A 76 -0.08 15.24 -0.56
CA ALA A 76 -0.84 15.72 -1.72
C ALA A 76 -0.28 15.18 -3.04
N LYS A 77 1.04 15.15 -3.21
CA LYS A 77 1.70 14.57 -4.40
C LYS A 77 1.39 13.08 -4.53
N LEU A 78 1.55 12.31 -3.46
CA LEU A 78 1.25 10.88 -3.45
C LEU A 78 -0.21 10.60 -3.73
N LYS A 79 -1.14 11.36 -3.15
CA LYS A 79 -2.56 11.24 -3.45
C LYS A 79 -2.85 11.39 -4.95
N VAL A 80 -2.18 12.32 -5.63
CA VAL A 80 -2.30 12.51 -7.08
C VAL A 80 -1.69 11.34 -7.85
N ILE A 81 -0.52 10.85 -7.43
CA ILE A 81 0.18 9.72 -8.06
C ILE A 81 -0.66 8.44 -7.94
N ILE A 82 -1.08 8.09 -6.72
CA ILE A 82 -1.92 6.92 -6.43
C ILE A 82 -3.21 6.97 -7.25
N LYS A 83 -3.90 8.11 -7.27
CA LYS A 83 -5.09 8.28 -8.12
C LYS A 83 -4.79 8.01 -9.59
N ARG A 84 -3.69 8.57 -10.12
CA ARG A 84 -3.30 8.35 -11.53
C ARG A 84 -3.00 6.88 -11.80
N THR A 85 -2.27 6.21 -10.91
CA THR A 85 -1.95 4.78 -11.02
C THR A 85 -3.23 3.93 -11.01
N LEU A 86 -4.11 4.11 -10.02
CA LEU A 86 -5.39 3.39 -9.94
C LEU A 86 -6.20 3.52 -11.25
N ARG A 87 -6.26 4.73 -11.82
CA ARG A 87 -6.97 4.97 -13.08
C ARG A 87 -6.32 4.26 -14.27
N GLN A 88 -4.99 4.23 -14.34
CA GLN A 88 -4.26 3.55 -15.43
C GLN A 88 -4.51 2.03 -15.42
N TYR A 89 -4.64 1.45 -14.23
CA TYR A 89 -4.87 0.02 -14.04
C TYR A 89 -6.35 -0.41 -14.21
N GLY A 90 -7.25 0.55 -14.44
CA GLY A 90 -8.68 0.29 -14.62
C GLY A 90 -9.44 0.13 -13.31
N TYR A 91 -8.92 0.66 -12.20
CA TYR A 91 -9.58 0.61 -10.90
C TYR A 91 -10.91 1.38 -10.94
N PRO A 92 -12.01 0.84 -10.38
CA PRO A 92 -13.32 1.46 -10.43
C PRO A 92 -13.31 2.85 -9.76
N PRO A 93 -13.85 3.90 -10.43
CA PRO A 93 -13.82 5.27 -9.92
C PRO A 93 -14.62 5.43 -8.61
N ASP A 94 -15.60 4.56 -8.37
CA ASP A 94 -16.43 4.54 -7.16
C ASP A 94 -15.59 4.30 -5.89
N MET A 95 -14.65 3.35 -5.98
CA MET A 95 -13.78 2.95 -4.88
C MET A 95 -12.39 3.58 -4.96
N GLN A 96 -12.08 4.32 -6.02
CA GLN A 96 -10.76 4.93 -6.23
C GLN A 96 -10.40 5.90 -5.10
N LYS A 97 -11.37 6.67 -4.59
CA LYS A 97 -11.15 7.56 -3.43
C LYS A 97 -10.76 6.76 -2.19
N LEU A 98 -11.54 5.73 -1.85
CA LEU A 98 -11.31 4.90 -0.68
C LEU A 98 -9.95 4.20 -0.77
N ALA A 99 -9.67 3.54 -1.90
CA ALA A 99 -8.39 2.88 -2.15
C ALA A 99 -7.21 3.86 -2.04
N THR A 100 -7.36 5.08 -2.57
CA THR A 100 -6.31 6.11 -2.44
C THR A 100 -6.05 6.45 -0.98
N GLU A 101 -7.09 6.60 -0.16
CA GLU A 101 -6.94 6.94 1.26
C GLU A 101 -6.38 5.77 2.09
N THR A 102 -6.79 4.54 1.80
CA THR A 102 -6.24 3.34 2.44
C THR A 102 -4.76 3.17 2.13
N VAL A 103 -4.37 3.26 0.86
CA VAL A 103 -2.97 3.20 0.40
C VAL A 103 -2.15 4.31 1.03
N LEU A 104 -2.68 5.53 1.08
CA LEU A 104 -1.99 6.66 1.71
C LEU A 104 -1.78 6.43 3.21
N LYS A 105 -2.77 5.90 3.92
CA LYS A 105 -2.66 5.58 5.34
C LYS A 105 -1.64 4.47 5.59
N GLN A 106 -1.58 3.43 4.76
CA GLN A 106 -0.56 2.38 4.86
C GLN A 106 0.84 2.94 4.62
N ALA A 107 1.01 3.81 3.62
CA ALA A 107 2.27 4.50 3.37
C ALA A 107 2.69 5.39 4.57
N GLU A 108 1.73 6.08 5.21
CA GLU A 108 1.97 6.87 6.42
C GLU A 108 2.43 5.98 7.60
N LEU A 109 1.82 4.81 7.80
CA LEU A 109 2.20 3.86 8.86
C LEU A 109 3.62 3.31 8.65
N ILE A 110 3.91 2.85 7.42
CA ILE A 110 5.22 2.33 7.03
C ILE A 110 6.30 3.41 7.20
N ALA A 111 6.05 4.63 6.69
CA ALA A 111 7.02 5.72 6.81
C ALA A 111 7.27 6.12 8.27
N ASN A 112 6.24 6.05 9.13
CA ASN A 112 6.40 6.32 10.55
C ASN A 112 7.27 5.25 11.24
N GLU A 113 7.08 3.96 10.93
CA GLU A 113 7.94 2.86 11.41
C GLU A 113 9.42 3.12 11.06
N PHE A 114 9.71 3.50 9.81
CA PHE A 114 11.07 3.84 9.37
C PHE A 114 11.70 5.03 10.11
N THR A 115 10.91 5.97 10.62
CA THR A 115 11.42 7.11 11.41
C THR A 115 11.67 6.80 12.88
N VAL A 116 11.10 5.71 13.43
CA VAL A 116 11.32 5.35 14.85
C VAL A 116 12.59 4.51 15.03
N GLU A 117 13.13 3.90 13.97
CA GLU A 117 14.38 3.12 13.98
C GLU A 117 15.64 3.94 13.63
N ALA A 118 15.55 5.27 13.49
CA ALA A 118 16.66 6.15 13.12
C ALA A 118 17.33 6.86 14.32
#